data_AF-A0A525DAR2-F1
#
_entry.id   AF-A0A525DAR2-F1
#
_cell.length_a   1.000
_cell.length_b   1.000
_cell.length_c   1.000
_cell.angle_alpha   90.00
_cell.angle_beta   90.00
_cell.angle_gamma   90.00
#
_symmetry.space_group_name_H-M   'P 1'
#
loop_
_entity.id
_entity.type
_entity.pdbx_description
1 polymer ?
#
loop_
_entity_poly.entity_id
_entity_poly.type
_entity_poly.pdbx_seq_one_letter_code
_entity_poly.pdbx_strand_id
1 'polypeptide(L)'
;MGSLAGIEPTSLTGPLFSYFYSLDDTTRFRSVVAMADLTARIADQSLERAKIILRRMMWNLNDESGGIGWGSCEAMGEILRDSDILARDFGSILLSYIDPCGNFLEHEMLQRGVLWGVGTILETQDIGVESAMTNLAPFLGSSDPIKRGYAVRAMSFCRNRSDRLKPYRFPDQIQHDQTMIPLFDGWFMVKVSIAALALPDHDRTESGMFIES
;
A
#
# COMPACT_ATOMS: atom_id res chain seq x y z
N MET A 1 -26.76 -6.10 14.49
CA MET A 1 -25.29 -6.21 14.66
C MET A 1 -24.95 -7.69 14.80
N GLY A 2 -24.43 -8.31 13.74
CA GLY A 2 -24.03 -9.73 13.77
C GLY A 2 -22.70 -9.86 14.49
N SER A 3 -22.70 -10.52 15.65
CA SER A 3 -21.49 -10.78 16.43
C SER A 3 -20.62 -11.80 15.70
N LEU A 4 -19.36 -11.46 15.41
CA LEU A 4 -18.31 -12.36 14.91
C LEU A 4 -17.74 -13.28 16.02
N ALA A 5 -18.39 -13.34 17.19
CA ALA A 5 -17.96 -14.19 18.28
C ALA A 5 -18.20 -15.67 17.93
N GLY A 6 -17.14 -16.38 17.54
CA GLY A 6 -17.13 -17.84 17.38
C GLY A 6 -16.45 -18.39 16.13
N ILE A 7 -15.98 -17.53 15.22
CA ILE A 7 -15.26 -17.98 14.02
C ILE A 7 -13.76 -17.96 14.30
N GLU A 8 -13.08 -19.10 14.15
CA GLU A 8 -11.60 -19.17 14.21
C GLU A 8 -11.02 -18.15 13.22
N PRO A 9 -10.24 -17.16 13.66
CA PRO A 9 -9.74 -16.09 12.79
C PRO A 9 -9.04 -16.61 11.52
N THR A 10 -8.31 -17.72 11.62
CA THR A 10 -7.65 -18.31 10.43
C THR A 10 -8.60 -18.85 9.37
N SER A 11 -9.84 -19.22 9.74
CA SER A 11 -10.83 -19.73 8.78
C SER A 11 -11.36 -18.65 7.83
N LEU A 12 -11.23 -17.38 8.19
CA LEU A 12 -11.63 -16.23 7.36
C LEU A 12 -10.55 -15.79 6.36
N THR A 13 -9.32 -16.29 6.50
CA THR A 13 -8.21 -15.92 5.59
C THR A 13 -8.49 -16.37 4.15
N GLY A 14 -9.01 -17.59 3.96
CA GLY A 14 -9.34 -18.13 2.64
C GLY A 14 -10.37 -17.28 1.88
N PRO A 15 -11.54 -16.99 2.47
CA PRO A 15 -12.52 -16.08 1.89
C PRO A 15 -11.98 -14.67 1.61
N LEU A 16 -11.17 -14.09 2.49
CA LEU A 16 -10.60 -12.76 2.23
C LEU A 16 -9.61 -12.77 1.06
N PHE A 17 -8.80 -13.83 0.92
CA PHE A 17 -7.93 -13.99 -0.24
C PHE A 17 -8.71 -14.09 -1.57
N SER A 18 -9.95 -14.59 -1.59
CA SER A 18 -10.71 -14.63 -2.85
C SER A 18 -11.17 -13.23 -3.28
N TYR A 19 -11.49 -12.35 -2.32
CA TYR A 19 -11.89 -10.97 -2.62
C TYR A 19 -10.74 -10.07 -3.09
N PHE A 20 -9.49 -10.48 -2.89
CA PHE A 20 -8.34 -9.78 -3.48
C PHE A 20 -8.39 -9.77 -5.01
N TYR A 21 -9.08 -10.75 -5.60
CA TYR A 21 -9.28 -10.87 -7.04
C TYR A 21 -10.57 -10.22 -7.55
N SER A 22 -11.26 -9.46 -6.70
CA SER A 22 -12.42 -8.67 -7.10
C SER A 22 -12.03 -7.62 -8.15
N LEU A 23 -12.84 -7.53 -9.22
CA LEU A 23 -12.72 -6.46 -10.22
C LEU A 23 -13.27 -5.12 -9.70
N ASP A 24 -14.09 -5.14 -8.65
CA ASP A 24 -14.49 -3.94 -7.93
C ASP A 24 -13.39 -3.55 -6.93
N ASP A 25 -12.75 -2.41 -7.18
CA ASP A 25 -11.65 -1.87 -6.38
C ASP A 25 -12.08 -1.59 -4.94
N THR A 26 -13.32 -1.12 -4.71
CA THR A 26 -13.80 -0.84 -3.34
C THR A 26 -13.86 -2.12 -2.51
N THR A 27 -14.44 -3.19 -3.06
CA THR A 27 -14.50 -4.52 -2.42
C THR A 27 -13.10 -5.07 -2.19
N ARG A 28 -12.20 -4.95 -3.17
CA ARG A 28 -10.81 -5.39 -3.06
C ARG A 28 -10.10 -4.67 -1.91
N PHE A 29 -10.15 -3.34 -1.84
CA PHE A 29 -9.50 -2.56 -0.78
C PHE A 29 -10.12 -2.78 0.60
N ARG A 30 -11.45 -2.95 0.69
CA ARG A 30 -12.10 -3.34 1.96
C ARG A 30 -11.63 -4.72 2.43
N SER A 31 -11.45 -5.68 1.51
CA SER A 31 -10.92 -7.00 1.87
C SER A 31 -9.46 -6.95 2.30
N VAL A 32 -8.65 -6.07 1.71
CA VAL A 32 -7.28 -5.76 2.13
C VAL A 32 -7.24 -5.25 3.58
N VAL A 33 -8.06 -4.24 3.91
CA VAL A 33 -8.13 -3.70 5.28
C VAL A 33 -8.66 -4.75 6.26
N ALA A 34 -9.69 -5.51 5.87
CA ALA A 34 -10.22 -6.60 6.70
C ALA A 34 -9.17 -7.70 6.95
N MET A 35 -8.33 -8.02 5.96
CA MET A 35 -7.22 -8.96 6.12
C MET A 35 -6.18 -8.42 7.10
N ALA A 36 -5.91 -7.11 7.08
CA ALA A 36 -4.99 -6.49 8.03
C ALA A 36 -5.50 -6.56 9.47
N ASP A 37 -6.74 -6.14 9.72
CA ASP A 37 -7.39 -6.25 11.04
C ASP A 37 -7.40 -7.70 11.54
N LEU A 38 -7.74 -8.65 10.66
CA LEU A 38 -7.73 -10.07 10.99
C LEU A 38 -6.32 -10.56 11.36
N THR A 39 -5.31 -10.16 10.60
CA THR A 39 -3.92 -10.59 10.83
C THR A 39 -3.37 -9.97 12.12
N ALA A 40 -3.73 -8.74 12.46
CA ALA A 40 -3.38 -8.11 13.73
C ALA A 40 -3.94 -8.91 14.91
N ARG A 41 -5.24 -9.26 14.87
CA ARG A 41 -5.87 -10.12 15.90
C ARG A 41 -5.22 -11.50 16.01
N ILE A 42 -4.77 -12.06 14.88
CA ILE A 42 -4.01 -13.33 14.88
C ILE A 42 -2.63 -13.13 15.50
N ALA A 43 -1.96 -12.02 15.24
CA ALA A 43 -0.63 -11.71 15.79
C ALA A 43 -0.67 -11.58 17.32
N ASP A 44 -1.73 -11.00 17.89
CA ASP A 44 -1.95 -10.90 19.34
C ASP A 44 -2.01 -12.28 20.02
N GLN A 45 -2.46 -13.30 19.29
CA GLN A 45 -2.55 -14.68 19.79
C GLN A 45 -1.30 -15.50 19.44
N SER A 46 -0.74 -15.28 18.26
CA SER A 46 0.41 -16.00 17.73
C SER A 46 1.05 -15.24 16.58
N LEU A 47 2.16 -14.57 16.88
CA LEU A 47 2.98 -13.89 15.88
C LEU A 47 3.37 -14.82 14.73
N GLU A 48 3.75 -16.07 15.00
CA GLU A 48 4.12 -17.02 13.95
C GLU A 48 2.96 -17.37 13.00
N ARG A 49 1.72 -17.43 13.48
CA ARG A 49 0.54 -17.59 12.60
C ARG A 49 0.36 -16.37 11.69
N ALA A 50 0.58 -15.16 12.20
CA ALA A 50 0.56 -13.95 11.37
C ALA A 50 1.68 -13.95 10.32
N LYS A 51 2.90 -14.37 10.68
CA LYS A 51 4.00 -14.52 9.72
C LYS A 51 3.71 -15.54 8.62
N ILE A 52 2.96 -16.60 8.90
CA ILE A 52 2.51 -17.56 7.87
C ILE A 52 1.62 -16.87 6.83
N ILE A 53 0.74 -15.95 7.25
CA ILE A 53 -0.13 -15.19 6.33
C ILE A 53 0.71 -14.29 5.42
N LEU A 54 1.69 -13.56 5.97
CA LEU A 54 2.61 -12.74 5.17
C LEU A 54 3.44 -13.59 4.20
N ARG A 55 3.98 -14.73 4.64
CA ARG A 55 4.71 -15.66 3.76
C ARG A 55 3.81 -16.21 2.64
N ARG A 56 2.52 -16.42 2.90
CA ARG A 56 1.55 -16.81 1.87
C ARG A 56 1.30 -15.68 0.86
N MET A 57 1.23 -14.43 1.30
CA MET A 57 1.15 -13.27 0.39
C MET A 57 2.39 -13.17 -0.49
N MET A 58 3.58 -13.35 0.07
CA MET A 58 4.83 -13.40 -0.70
C MET A 58 4.83 -14.53 -1.73
N TRP A 59 4.32 -15.71 -1.37
CA TRP A 59 4.19 -16.82 -2.31
C TRP A 59 3.23 -16.48 -3.46
N ASN A 60 2.11 -15.82 -3.20
CA ASN A 60 1.16 -15.38 -4.24
C ASN A 60 1.78 -14.36 -5.23
N LEU A 61 2.83 -13.64 -4.82
CA LEU A 61 3.56 -12.70 -5.66
C LEU A 61 4.66 -13.38 -6.49
N ASN A 62 4.94 -14.66 -6.24
CA ASN A 62 5.88 -15.44 -7.02
C ASN A 62 5.18 -15.97 -8.29
N ASP A 63 5.87 -15.89 -9.42
CA ASP A 63 5.40 -16.38 -10.72
C ASP A 63 5.03 -17.87 -10.71
N GLU A 64 5.68 -18.65 -9.84
CA GLU A 64 5.43 -20.09 -9.65
C GLU A 64 4.07 -20.41 -9.01
N SER A 65 3.41 -19.42 -8.38
CA SER A 65 2.15 -19.65 -7.67
C SER A 65 0.95 -19.88 -8.59
N GLY A 66 1.08 -19.54 -9.88
CA GLY A 66 0.00 -19.60 -10.87
C GLY A 66 -1.11 -18.57 -10.65
N GLY A 67 -1.00 -17.70 -9.63
CA GLY A 67 -1.88 -16.58 -9.36
C GLY A 67 -1.24 -15.25 -9.74
N ILE A 68 -2.05 -14.22 -10.01
CA ILE A 68 -1.53 -12.88 -10.32
C ILE A 68 -1.03 -12.19 -9.03
N GLY A 69 -1.52 -12.58 -7.85
CA GLY A 69 -1.07 -11.99 -6.58
C GLY A 69 -1.72 -10.64 -6.21
N TRP A 70 -2.82 -10.25 -6.88
CA TRP A 70 -3.57 -9.03 -6.57
C TRP A 70 -3.90 -8.90 -5.08
N GLY A 71 -3.91 -7.67 -4.57
CA GLY A 71 -4.23 -7.36 -3.17
C GLY A 71 -3.16 -7.75 -2.16
N SER A 72 -2.16 -8.57 -2.54
CA SER A 72 -1.16 -9.09 -1.61
C SER A 72 -0.24 -7.98 -1.10
N CYS A 73 0.29 -7.13 -1.99
CA CYS A 73 1.16 -6.02 -1.56
C CYS A 73 0.39 -4.95 -0.78
N GLU A 74 -0.85 -4.65 -1.16
CA GLU A 74 -1.68 -3.71 -0.42
C GLU A 74 -1.96 -4.22 1.01
N ALA A 75 -2.33 -5.50 1.14
CA ALA A 75 -2.56 -6.14 2.44
C ALA A 75 -1.28 -6.23 3.28
N MET A 76 -0.14 -6.54 2.67
CA MET A 76 1.15 -6.47 3.36
C MET A 76 1.38 -5.06 3.90
N GLY A 77 1.18 -4.01 3.10
CA GLY A 77 1.33 -2.63 3.56
C GLY A 77 0.47 -2.30 4.78
N GLU A 78 -0.82 -2.63 4.76
CA GLU A 78 -1.73 -2.39 5.89
C GLU A 78 -1.34 -3.20 7.14
N ILE A 79 -0.97 -4.48 7.00
CA ILE A 79 -0.53 -5.32 8.12
C ILE A 79 0.73 -4.74 8.78
N LEU A 80 1.70 -4.34 7.96
CA LEU A 80 2.99 -3.87 8.44
C LEU A 80 2.92 -2.46 9.03
N ARG A 81 1.99 -1.63 8.54
CA ARG A 81 1.71 -0.30 9.13
C ARG A 81 1.38 -0.41 10.62
N ASP A 82 0.58 -1.41 10.98
CA ASP A 82 -0.03 -1.55 12.31
C ASP A 82 0.77 -2.48 13.24
N SER A 83 1.91 -3.03 12.81
CA SER A 83 2.73 -3.95 13.61
C SER A 83 4.24 -3.76 13.42
N ASP A 84 4.88 -3.07 14.37
CA ASP A 84 6.34 -2.84 14.38
C ASP A 84 7.17 -4.12 14.37
N ILE A 85 6.65 -5.22 14.93
CA ILE A 85 7.35 -6.51 14.98
C ILE A 85 7.33 -7.14 13.58
N LEU A 86 6.18 -7.15 12.92
CA LEU A 86 6.08 -7.68 11.55
C LEU A 86 6.80 -6.76 10.55
N ALA A 87 6.73 -5.44 10.74
CA ALA A 87 7.44 -4.46 9.91
C ALA A 87 8.96 -4.68 9.94
N ARG A 88 9.52 -5.01 11.11
CA ARG A 88 10.95 -5.36 11.24
C ARG A 88 11.35 -6.59 10.41
N ASP A 89 10.49 -7.59 10.34
CA ASP A 89 10.78 -8.84 9.64
C ASP A 89 10.48 -8.76 8.13
N PHE A 90 9.45 -8.01 7.72
CA PHE A 90 8.91 -8.04 6.35
C PHE A 90 8.92 -6.68 5.62
N GLY A 91 9.20 -5.58 6.30
CA GLY A 91 9.20 -4.24 5.70
C GLY A 91 10.21 -4.10 4.57
N SER A 92 11.45 -4.59 4.78
CA SER A 92 12.49 -4.59 3.74
C SER A 92 12.10 -5.44 2.52
N ILE A 93 11.35 -6.53 2.73
CA ILE A 93 10.84 -7.38 1.65
C ILE A 93 9.83 -6.60 0.81
N LEU A 94 8.85 -5.93 1.44
CA LEU A 94 7.87 -5.10 0.74
C LEU A 94 8.55 -3.98 -0.06
N LEU A 95 9.55 -3.30 0.52
CA LEU A 95 10.33 -2.28 -0.18
C LEU A 95 11.16 -2.85 -1.34
N SER A 96 11.64 -4.09 -1.23
CA SER A 96 12.44 -4.72 -2.30
C SER A 96 11.64 -4.97 -3.59
N TYR A 97 10.30 -4.98 -3.51
CA TYR A 97 9.43 -5.16 -4.68
C TYR A 97 9.39 -3.93 -5.61
N ILE A 98 9.84 -2.75 -5.15
CA ILE A 98 10.04 -1.56 -5.99
C ILE A 98 11.51 -1.32 -6.33
N ASP A 99 12.42 -2.16 -5.84
CA ASP A 99 13.86 -2.01 -6.04
C ASP A 99 14.32 -2.77 -7.30
N PRO A 100 14.78 -2.09 -8.37
CA PRO A 100 15.30 -2.75 -9.57
C PRO A 100 16.51 -3.66 -9.34
N CYS A 101 17.23 -3.49 -8.23
CA CYS A 101 18.34 -4.35 -7.82
C CYS A 101 17.92 -5.42 -6.80
N GLY A 102 16.65 -5.44 -6.40
CA GLY A 102 16.06 -6.36 -5.43
C GLY A 102 15.09 -7.35 -6.07
N ASN A 103 13.92 -7.52 -5.44
CA ASN A 103 12.87 -8.41 -5.92
C ASN A 103 11.87 -7.65 -6.80
N PHE A 104 12.35 -6.82 -7.73
CA PHE A 104 11.50 -5.93 -8.51
C PHE A 104 10.30 -6.67 -9.13
N LEU A 105 9.08 -6.16 -8.89
CA LEU A 105 7.88 -6.70 -9.52
C LEU A 105 7.79 -6.21 -10.97
N GLU A 106 8.28 -7.03 -11.89
CA GLU A 106 8.23 -6.78 -13.34
C GLU A 106 6.78 -6.70 -13.87
N HIS A 107 5.87 -7.46 -13.24
CA HIS A 107 4.48 -7.50 -13.67
C HIS A 107 3.78 -6.15 -13.40
N GLU A 108 3.59 -5.36 -14.45
CA GLU A 108 3.10 -3.97 -14.38
C GLU A 108 1.80 -3.78 -13.58
N MET A 109 0.86 -4.73 -13.63
CA MET A 109 -0.39 -4.58 -12.86
C MET A 109 -0.18 -4.66 -11.35
N LEU A 110 0.85 -5.38 -10.87
CA LEU A 110 1.17 -5.51 -9.45
C LEU A 110 1.91 -4.30 -8.92
N GLN A 111 2.57 -3.54 -9.80
CA GLN A 111 3.27 -2.33 -9.43
C GLN A 111 2.33 -1.30 -8.79
N ARG A 112 1.05 -1.25 -9.17
CA ARG A 112 0.05 -0.40 -8.49
C ARG A 112 -0.12 -0.81 -7.02
N GLY A 113 -0.26 -2.11 -6.76
CA GLY A 113 -0.48 -2.62 -5.42
C GLY A 113 0.73 -2.45 -4.50
N VAL A 114 1.94 -2.69 -5.01
CA VAL A 114 3.16 -2.45 -4.22
C VAL A 114 3.38 -0.97 -3.94
N LEU A 115 3.10 -0.06 -4.87
CA LEU A 115 3.21 1.38 -4.61
C LEU A 115 2.22 1.83 -3.52
N TRP A 116 1.01 1.26 -3.50
CA TRP A 116 0.07 1.48 -2.40
C TRP A 116 0.64 0.97 -1.07
N GLY A 117 1.05 -0.30 -1.03
CA GLY A 117 1.55 -0.95 0.18
C GLY A 117 2.79 -0.26 0.76
N VAL A 118 3.73 0.13 -0.11
CA VAL A 118 4.92 0.92 0.25
C VAL A 118 4.53 2.29 0.80
N GLY A 119 3.58 2.99 0.17
CA GLY A 119 3.09 4.27 0.71
C GLY A 119 2.45 4.11 2.09
N THR A 120 1.69 3.05 2.29
CA THR A 120 1.00 2.76 3.56
C THR A 120 1.99 2.42 4.68
N ILE A 121 3.04 1.64 4.43
CA ILE A 121 4.05 1.37 5.48
C ILE A 121 4.87 2.64 5.80
N LEU A 122 5.23 3.45 4.79
CA LEU A 122 6.01 4.68 4.99
C LEU A 122 5.25 5.79 5.72
N GLU A 123 3.92 5.71 5.77
CA GLU A 123 3.08 6.62 6.55
C GLU A 123 3.41 6.54 8.06
N THR A 124 3.61 5.34 8.59
CA THR A 124 3.84 5.12 10.03
C THR A 124 5.26 4.68 10.36
N GLN A 125 5.89 3.87 9.51
CA GLN A 125 7.18 3.22 9.78
C GLN A 125 8.36 3.99 9.18
N ASP A 126 9.44 4.16 9.95
CA ASP A 126 10.69 4.78 9.49
C ASP A 126 11.68 3.73 8.97
N ILE A 127 11.25 2.91 8.00
CA ILE A 127 12.04 1.80 7.46
C ILE A 127 12.45 2.14 6.03
N GLY A 128 13.76 2.20 5.78
CA GLY A 128 14.30 2.27 4.42
C GLY A 128 13.92 3.52 3.62
N VAL A 129 13.56 4.63 4.27
CA VAL A 129 13.02 5.85 3.65
C VAL A 129 13.88 6.38 2.50
N GLU A 130 15.20 6.45 2.67
CA GLU A 130 16.10 6.96 1.62
C GLU A 130 16.11 6.06 0.37
N SER A 131 16.13 4.74 0.58
CA SER A 131 16.07 3.76 -0.51
C SER A 131 14.70 3.79 -1.20
N ALA A 132 13.62 3.84 -0.42
CA ALA A 132 12.26 3.94 -0.92
C ALA A 132 12.08 5.19 -1.79
N MET A 133 12.56 6.37 -1.34
CA MET A 133 12.51 7.60 -2.13
C MET A 133 13.24 7.49 -3.46
N THR A 134 14.40 6.82 -3.48
CA THR A 134 15.17 6.57 -4.71
C THR A 134 14.40 5.66 -5.67
N ASN A 135 13.83 4.57 -5.15
CA ASN A 135 13.14 3.55 -5.93
C ASN A 135 11.72 3.97 -6.36
N LEU A 136 11.10 4.94 -5.66
CA LEU A 136 9.83 5.54 -6.04
C LEU A 136 9.96 6.57 -7.17
N ALA A 137 11.11 7.25 -7.28
CA ALA A 137 11.30 8.34 -8.23
C ALA A 137 11.03 7.97 -9.71
N PRO A 138 11.42 6.79 -10.23
CA PRO A 138 11.09 6.38 -11.60
C PRO A 138 9.59 6.32 -11.89
N PHE A 139 8.76 5.98 -10.89
CA PHE A 139 7.32 5.85 -11.07
C PHE A 139 6.60 7.19 -11.26
N LEU A 140 7.23 8.32 -10.89
CA LEU A 140 6.70 9.66 -11.19
C LEU A 140 6.60 9.94 -12.69
N GLY A 141 7.41 9.24 -13.51
CA GLY A 141 7.39 9.34 -14.96
C GLY A 141 6.53 8.27 -15.66
N SER A 142 5.81 7.42 -14.91
CA SER A 142 5.04 6.32 -15.51
C SER A 142 3.95 6.84 -16.44
N SER A 143 3.68 6.13 -17.55
CA SER A 143 2.50 6.39 -18.39
C SER A 143 1.20 6.05 -17.67
N ASP A 144 1.25 5.13 -16.70
CA ASP A 144 0.13 4.76 -15.85
C ASP A 144 -0.10 5.82 -14.76
N PRO A 145 -1.21 6.58 -14.79
CA PRO A 145 -1.46 7.63 -13.83
C PRO A 145 -1.63 7.10 -12.40
N ILE A 146 -2.11 5.87 -12.21
CA ILE A 146 -2.27 5.29 -10.87
C ILE A 146 -0.90 5.03 -10.25
N LYS A 147 0.06 4.51 -11.02
CA LYS A 147 1.45 4.35 -10.55
C LYS A 147 2.06 5.70 -10.19
N ARG A 148 1.87 6.73 -11.03
CA ARG A 148 2.34 8.09 -10.72
C ARG A 148 1.75 8.60 -9.40
N GLY A 149 0.43 8.58 -9.26
CA GLY A 149 -0.23 9.12 -8.08
C GLY A 149 0.07 8.35 -6.79
N TYR A 150 0.18 7.02 -6.84
CA TYR A 150 0.57 6.23 -5.67
C TYR A 150 2.04 6.44 -5.29
N ALA A 151 2.93 6.65 -6.26
CA ALA A 151 4.31 7.07 -5.96
C ALA A 151 4.35 8.45 -5.30
N VAL A 152 3.56 9.42 -5.78
CA VAL A 152 3.43 10.75 -5.16
C VAL A 152 2.89 10.65 -3.73
N ARG A 153 1.85 9.83 -3.49
CA ARG A 153 1.34 9.53 -2.15
C ARG A 153 2.46 9.01 -1.25
N ALA A 154 3.15 7.96 -1.67
CA ALA A 154 4.20 7.32 -0.88
C ALA A 154 5.34 8.29 -0.54
N MET A 155 5.85 9.01 -1.54
CA MET A 155 6.94 9.98 -1.34
C MET A 155 6.52 11.14 -0.43
N SER A 156 5.25 11.51 -0.43
CA SER A 156 4.76 12.60 0.43
C SER A 156 4.86 12.29 1.92
N PHE A 157 4.65 11.03 2.33
CA PHE A 157 4.85 10.63 3.72
C PHE A 157 6.32 10.72 4.16
N CYS A 158 7.26 10.62 3.23
CA CYS A 158 8.68 10.74 3.51
C CYS A 158 9.18 12.19 3.59
N ARG A 159 8.41 13.18 3.07
CA ARG A 159 8.91 14.54 2.77
C ARG A 159 9.42 15.34 3.97
N ASN A 160 9.17 14.91 5.20
CA ASN A 160 9.63 15.57 6.42
C ASN A 160 10.09 14.59 7.53
N ARG A 161 10.41 13.34 7.17
CA ARG A 161 10.71 12.29 8.16
C ARG A 161 12.20 12.11 8.45
N SER A 162 13.07 12.73 7.67
CA SER A 162 14.52 12.66 7.87
C SER A 162 15.15 14.04 7.70
N ASP A 163 15.83 14.51 8.74
CA ASP A 163 16.66 15.73 8.70
C ASP A 163 17.81 15.63 7.68
N ARG A 164 18.12 14.40 7.22
CA ARG A 164 19.15 14.12 6.22
C ARG A 164 18.62 14.26 4.79
N LEU A 165 17.29 14.20 4.62
CA LEU A 165 16.66 14.43 3.33
C LEU A 165 16.45 15.94 3.15
N LYS A 166 17.02 16.49 2.09
CA LYS A 166 16.66 17.84 1.64
C LYS A 166 15.16 17.89 1.38
N PRO A 167 14.48 19.03 1.61
CA PRO A 167 13.08 19.20 1.26
C PRO A 167 12.85 18.75 -0.19
N TYR A 168 12.15 17.63 -0.36
CA TYR A 168 11.94 17.05 -1.67
C TYR A 168 10.84 17.84 -2.37
N ARG A 169 11.12 18.36 -3.57
CA ARG A 169 10.15 19.05 -4.41
C ARG A 169 9.78 18.15 -5.59
N PHE A 170 8.49 17.84 -5.72
CA PHE A 170 8.00 17.12 -6.90
C PHE A 170 8.26 17.91 -8.19
N PRO A 171 8.54 17.23 -9.32
CA PRO A 171 8.68 17.88 -10.63
C PRO A 171 7.46 18.71 -11.01
N ASP A 172 7.64 19.79 -11.78
CA ASP A 172 6.55 20.69 -12.16
C ASP A 172 5.39 19.95 -12.86
N GLN A 173 5.68 18.92 -13.65
CA GLN A 173 4.65 18.08 -14.26
C GLN A 173 3.71 17.46 -13.22
N ILE A 174 4.24 16.95 -12.11
CA ILE A 174 3.44 16.35 -11.03
C ILE A 174 2.62 17.42 -10.30
N GLN A 175 3.21 18.59 -10.05
CA GLN A 175 2.54 19.71 -9.36
C GLN A 175 1.33 20.24 -10.13
N HIS A 176 1.26 20.01 -11.44
CA HIS A 176 0.17 20.45 -12.30
C HIS A 176 -0.62 19.27 -12.93
N ASP A 177 -0.33 18.03 -12.54
CA ASP A 177 -1.03 16.85 -13.08
C ASP A 177 -2.44 16.74 -12.50
N GLN A 178 -3.43 17.23 -13.26
CA GLN A 178 -4.85 17.16 -12.90
C GLN A 178 -5.50 15.80 -13.20
N THR A 179 -4.73 14.78 -13.58
CA THR A 179 -5.27 13.45 -13.82
C THR A 179 -5.87 12.90 -12.53
N MET A 180 -7.15 12.54 -12.59
CA MET A 180 -7.88 11.96 -11.47
C MET A 180 -7.57 10.47 -11.36
N ILE A 181 -7.19 10.03 -10.17
CA ILE A 181 -6.95 8.62 -9.86
C ILE A 181 -7.85 8.17 -8.69
N PRO A 182 -8.20 6.88 -8.62
CA PRO A 182 -8.85 6.33 -7.44
C PRO A 182 -7.90 6.36 -6.24
N LEU A 183 -8.43 6.72 -5.08
CA LEU A 183 -7.76 6.70 -3.79
C LEU A 183 -8.72 6.08 -2.78
N PHE A 184 -8.25 5.10 -2.02
CA PHE A 184 -9.04 4.54 -0.93
C PHE A 184 -8.90 5.41 0.33
N ASP A 185 -9.99 5.91 0.87
CA ASP A 185 -9.98 6.78 2.06
C ASP A 185 -10.13 6.02 3.40
N GLY A 186 -10.12 4.68 3.33
CA GLY A 186 -10.38 3.80 4.47
C GLY A 186 -11.74 3.09 4.36
N TRP A 187 -12.67 3.60 3.55
CA TRP A 187 -13.95 2.93 3.34
C TRP A 187 -14.50 3.03 1.92
N PHE A 188 -14.26 4.13 1.21
CA PHE A 188 -14.72 4.39 -0.15
C PHE A 188 -13.54 4.60 -1.10
N MET A 189 -13.79 4.37 -2.38
CA MET A 189 -12.91 4.83 -3.44
C MET A 189 -13.33 6.23 -3.87
N VAL A 190 -12.51 7.21 -3.53
CA VAL A 190 -12.67 8.60 -3.96
C VAL A 190 -11.76 8.91 -5.14
N LYS A 191 -12.04 9.98 -5.87
CA LYS A 191 -11.17 10.46 -6.95
C LYS A 191 -10.38 11.66 -6.47
N VAL A 192 -9.07 11.61 -6.63
CA VAL A 192 -8.14 12.71 -6.30
C VAL A 192 -7.22 13.00 -7.48
N SER A 193 -6.86 14.27 -7.69
CA SER A 193 -5.84 14.61 -8.69
C SER A 193 -4.44 14.32 -8.17
N ILE A 194 -3.52 13.97 -9.07
CA ILE A 194 -2.11 13.74 -8.72
C ILE A 194 -1.47 15.01 -8.14
N ALA A 195 -1.83 16.18 -8.67
CA ALA A 195 -1.40 17.48 -8.13
C ALA A 195 -1.83 17.69 -6.68
N ALA A 196 -3.06 17.32 -6.31
CA ALA A 196 -3.53 17.44 -4.92
C ALA A 196 -2.73 16.53 -3.97
N LEU A 197 -2.34 15.33 -4.42
CA LEU A 197 -1.44 14.45 -3.66
C LEU A 197 -0.03 15.03 -3.50
N ALA A 198 0.40 15.97 -4.35
CA ALA A 198 1.72 16.61 -4.23
C ALA A 198 1.74 17.76 -3.20
N LEU A 199 0.58 18.21 -2.73
CA LEU A 199 0.46 19.26 -1.73
C LEU A 199 0.85 18.74 -0.32
N PRO A 200 1.37 19.60 0.56
CA PRO A 200 1.54 19.30 1.98
C PRO A 200 0.21 18.91 2.66
N ASP A 201 0.27 18.09 3.70
CA ASP A 201 -0.93 17.56 4.36
C ASP A 201 -1.90 18.63 4.89
N HIS A 202 -1.38 19.79 5.32
CA HIS A 202 -2.22 20.91 5.79
C HIS A 202 -3.03 21.59 4.66
N ASP A 203 -2.55 21.53 3.43
CA ASP A 203 -3.21 22.15 2.26
C ASP A 203 -4.19 21.18 1.57
N ARG A 204 -4.09 19.87 1.86
CA ARG A 204 -4.96 18.84 1.27
C ARG A 204 -6.40 18.92 1.78
N THR A 205 -6.60 19.38 3.02
CA THR A 205 -7.93 19.48 3.65
C THR A 205 -8.72 20.69 3.14
N GLU A 206 -8.04 21.78 2.78
CA GLU A 206 -8.67 23.00 2.25
C GLU A 206 -9.06 22.87 0.76
N SER A 207 -8.43 21.97 0.02
CA SER A 207 -8.61 21.79 -1.43
C SER A 207 -9.85 20.97 -1.84
N GLY A 208 -10.77 20.65 -0.91
CA GLY A 208 -12.03 19.98 -1.24
C GLY A 208 -11.89 18.52 -1.70
N MET A 209 -11.08 17.73 -0.99
CA MET A 209 -10.63 16.38 -1.38
C MET A 209 -11.74 15.30 -1.42
N PHE A 210 -12.97 15.61 -1.03
CA PHE A 210 -14.09 14.66 -1.02
C PHE A 210 -15.23 15.18 -1.89
N ILE A 211 -15.23 14.83 -3.18
CA ILE A 211 -16.46 14.84 -3.97
C ILE A 211 -17.11 13.49 -3.74
N GLU A 212 -18.05 13.43 -2.81
CA GLU A 212 -18.96 12.28 -2.68
C GLU A 212 -19.70 12.10 -4.01
N SER A 213 -19.64 10.89 -4.57
CA SER A 213 -20.41 10.48 -5.75
C SER A 213 -21.82 10.06 -5.37
#